data_AF-A0AA38UG76-F1
#
_entry.id   AF-A0AA38UG76-F1
#
_cell.length_a   1.000
_cell.length_b   1.000
_cell.length_c   1.000
_cell.angle_alpha   90.00
_cell.angle_beta   90.00
_cell.angle_gamma   90.00
#
_symmetry.space_group_name_H-M   'P 1'
#
loop_
_entity.id
_entity.type
_entity.pdbx_description
1 polymer ?
#
loop_
_entity_poly.entity_id
_entity_poly.type
_entity_poly.pdbx_seq_one_letter_code
_entity_poly.pdbx_strand_id
1 'polypeptide(L)'
;MTLVLATVPLETILEGDNILSLLAEKTIGRGFRIYVAVNAIIVLCGGVLTGILSACELLEQLTLDRLVPISFSRVMPVLNAPYVSVLSFVAFVGIIYASTGAQLSIVSEMFSLVWLVVMSLFPLALLLLKLNRGRLPRTPNTPFCVVLFALVLVVVVFTGNVIIDPTISGYFAAYLIATVAFFSTMQNKTRILKWFYGVYDQFPLLHRWSLTRTWGAKIVNLTKLLKLQPVCILVKTDEINRLFHMILYVRDNEETACVKIVHFVDEELGVPSELEVNARILDEAFPEITIDLVLVAGAFNPVNVAALAHRLSIPPSLMFMSCPGPSYQYNVADLGTRTITL
;
A
#
# COMPACT_ATOMS: atom_id res chain seq x y z
N MET A 1 -5.18 -10.22 35.64
CA MET A 1 -6.62 -10.04 35.95
C MET A 1 -6.99 -10.57 37.34
N THR A 2 -6.66 -11.81 37.69
CA THR A 2 -7.00 -12.40 39.02
C THR A 2 -6.52 -11.57 40.22
N LEU A 3 -5.28 -11.07 40.20
CA LEU A 3 -4.74 -10.24 41.30
C LEU A 3 -5.47 -8.89 41.46
N VAL A 4 -5.91 -8.30 40.34
CA VAL A 4 -6.64 -7.02 40.31
C VAL A 4 -8.01 -7.19 40.97
N LEU A 5 -8.76 -8.20 40.54
CA LEU A 5 -10.07 -8.55 41.09
C LEU A 5 -10.03 -8.91 42.59
N ALA A 6 -8.91 -9.45 43.07
CA ALA A 6 -8.75 -9.85 44.47
C ALA A 6 -8.38 -8.70 45.42
N THR A 7 -7.81 -7.60 44.91
CA THR A 7 -7.17 -6.56 45.76
C THR A 7 -7.73 -5.16 45.55
N VAL A 8 -8.34 -4.87 44.40
CA VAL A 8 -8.91 -3.57 44.06
C VAL A 8 -10.45 -3.69 44.05
N PRO A 9 -11.18 -2.78 44.71
CA PRO A 9 -12.64 -2.76 44.66
C PRO A 9 -13.17 -2.65 43.23
N LEU A 10 -14.26 -3.35 42.94
CA LEU A 10 -14.83 -3.38 41.59
C LEU A 10 -15.25 -1.98 41.09
N GLU A 11 -15.73 -1.13 41.98
CA GLU A 11 -16.08 0.27 41.70
C GLU A 11 -14.88 1.05 41.14
N THR A 12 -13.70 0.90 41.76
CA THR A 12 -12.46 1.56 41.32
C THR A 12 -11.88 0.95 40.04
N ILE A 13 -12.18 -0.33 39.76
CA ILE A 13 -11.82 -0.97 38.48
C ILE A 13 -12.67 -0.38 37.34
N LEU A 14 -13.96 -0.12 37.61
CA LEU A 14 -14.90 0.42 36.62
C LEU A 14 -14.66 1.90 36.30
N GLU A 15 -14.03 2.67 37.20
CA GLU A 15 -13.53 4.03 36.92
C GLU A 15 -12.39 4.06 35.88
N GLY A 16 -11.76 2.91 35.59
CA GLY A 16 -10.99 2.68 34.36
C GLY A 16 -9.56 3.22 34.32
N ASP A 17 -9.22 4.24 35.12
CA ASP A 17 -7.94 4.92 34.96
C ASP A 17 -6.79 4.29 35.78
N ASN A 18 -5.71 3.93 35.06
CA ASN A 18 -4.42 3.51 35.63
C ASN A 18 -4.47 2.37 36.66
N ILE A 19 -5.35 1.39 36.45
CA ILE A 19 -5.62 0.24 37.34
C ILE A 19 -4.34 -0.48 37.78
N LEU A 20 -3.36 -0.64 36.88
CA LEU A 20 -2.09 -1.32 37.19
C LEU A 20 -1.24 -0.56 38.22
N SER A 21 -1.28 0.77 38.17
CA SER A 21 -0.56 1.63 39.12
C SER A 21 -1.23 1.63 40.50
N LEU A 22 -2.57 1.49 40.52
CA LEU A 22 -3.37 1.44 41.74
C LEU A 22 -3.22 0.08 42.44
N LEU A 23 -3.13 -1.00 41.65
CA LEU A 23 -2.76 -2.33 42.13
C LEU A 23 -1.37 -2.33 42.79
N ALA A 24 -0.39 -1.70 42.13
CA ALA A 24 0.98 -1.59 42.64
C ALA A 24 1.02 -0.87 43.99
N GLU A 25 0.22 0.20 44.14
CA GLU A 25 0.10 0.93 45.40
C GLU A 25 -0.54 0.09 46.51
N LYS A 26 -1.62 -0.65 46.20
CA LYS A 26 -2.33 -1.47 47.19
C LYS A 26 -1.54 -2.70 47.66
N THR A 27 -0.65 -3.23 46.83
CA THR A 27 0.10 -4.46 47.13
C THR A 27 1.43 -4.20 47.83
N ILE A 28 2.23 -3.25 47.33
CA ILE A 28 3.63 -3.04 47.78
C ILE A 28 3.85 -1.60 48.28
N GLY A 29 2.97 -0.66 47.92
CA GLY A 29 3.02 0.74 48.37
C GLY A 29 3.45 1.72 47.30
N ARG A 30 3.55 3.00 47.69
CA ARG A 30 3.70 4.14 46.78
C ARG A 30 4.97 4.12 45.92
N GLY A 31 6.07 3.57 46.43
CA GLY A 31 7.32 3.44 45.66
C GLY A 31 7.16 2.53 44.44
N PHE A 32 6.42 1.42 44.59
CA PHE A 32 6.18 0.49 43.49
C PHE A 32 5.21 1.06 42.45
N ARG A 33 4.24 1.89 42.86
CA ARG A 33 3.38 2.65 41.94
C ARG A 33 4.20 3.51 40.98
N ILE A 34 5.20 4.24 41.47
CA ILE A 34 6.07 5.09 40.64
C ILE A 34 6.87 4.23 39.66
N TYR A 35 7.44 3.12 40.13
CA TYR A 35 8.20 2.20 39.27
C TYR A 35 7.35 1.66 38.12
N VAL A 36 6.12 1.19 38.41
CA VAL A 36 5.18 0.68 37.40
C VAL A 36 4.74 1.77 36.44
N ALA A 37 4.49 2.99 36.91
CA ALA A 37 4.14 4.12 36.05
C ALA A 37 5.27 4.50 35.08
N VAL A 38 6.52 4.56 35.55
CA VAL A 38 7.69 4.83 34.70
C VAL A 38 7.87 3.70 33.67
N ASN A 39 7.74 2.45 34.09
CA ASN A 39 7.83 1.31 33.18
C ASN A 39 6.74 1.36 32.10
N ALA A 40 5.50 1.70 32.46
CA ALA A 40 4.40 1.86 31.52
C ALA A 40 4.68 2.97 30.49
N ILE A 41 5.26 4.11 30.91
CA ILE A 41 5.66 5.18 29.97
C ILE A 41 6.70 4.67 28.98
N ILE A 42 7.73 3.95 29.44
CA ILE A 42 8.77 3.39 28.56
C ILE A 42 8.16 2.43 27.53
N VAL A 43 7.24 1.56 27.96
CA VAL A 43 6.54 0.62 27.08
C VAL A 43 5.67 1.37 26.05
N LEU A 44 4.95 2.40 26.46
CA LEU A 44 4.15 3.24 25.55
C LEU A 44 5.01 3.97 24.53
N CYS A 45 6.17 4.51 24.93
CA CYS A 45 7.14 5.10 24.00
C CYS A 45 7.61 4.08 22.95
N GLY A 46 7.81 2.82 23.35
CA GLY A 46 8.13 1.73 22.42
C GLY A 46 7.04 1.51 21.37
N GLY A 47 5.77 1.53 21.77
CA GLY A 47 4.63 1.41 20.85
C GLY A 47 4.50 2.59 19.87
N VAL A 48 4.82 3.81 20.31
CA VAL A 48 4.86 4.98 19.42
C VAL A 48 6.00 4.85 18.41
N LEU A 49 7.18 4.40 18.85
CA LEU A 49 8.33 4.22 17.98
C LEU A 49 8.07 3.16 16.89
N THR A 50 7.48 2.03 17.24
CA THR A 50 7.10 1.01 16.25
C THR A 50 6.06 1.55 15.28
N GLY A 51 5.09 2.34 15.74
CA GLY A 51 4.12 3.01 14.88
C GLY A 51 4.78 3.95 13.85
N ILE A 52 5.77 4.74 14.26
CA ILE A 52 6.52 5.63 13.36
C ILE A 52 7.28 4.82 12.29
N LEU A 53 7.96 3.75 12.68
CA LEU A 53 8.73 2.90 11.76
C LEU A 53 7.80 2.23 10.73
N SER A 54 6.70 1.63 11.19
CA SER A 54 5.71 1.01 10.31
C SER A 54 5.07 2.01 9.35
N ALA A 55 4.79 3.24 9.80
CA ALA A 55 4.26 4.29 8.93
C ALA A 55 5.26 4.73 7.87
N CYS A 56 6.55 4.80 8.21
CA CYS A 56 7.60 5.15 7.25
C CYS A 56 7.74 4.09 6.15
N GLU A 57 7.79 2.81 6.53
CA GLU A 57 7.85 1.69 5.57
C GLU A 57 6.61 1.66 4.67
N LEU A 58 5.42 1.89 5.23
CA LEU A 58 4.18 1.96 4.46
C LEU A 58 4.22 3.09 3.42
N LEU A 59 4.60 4.31 3.84
CA LEU A 59 4.69 5.46 2.93
C LEU A 59 5.75 5.28 1.85
N GLU A 60 6.87 4.62 2.18
CA GLU A 60 7.90 4.27 1.21
C GLU A 60 7.38 3.28 0.16
N GLN A 61 6.72 2.20 0.57
CA GLN A 61 6.11 1.23 -0.34
C GLN A 61 5.04 1.88 -1.24
N LEU A 62 4.18 2.72 -0.67
CA LEU A 62 3.18 3.48 -1.44
C LEU A 62 3.83 4.44 -2.45
N THR A 63 5.02 4.95 -2.16
CA THR A 63 5.79 5.80 -3.07
C THR A 63 6.40 5.00 -4.21
N LEU A 64 6.94 3.80 -3.93
CA LEU A 64 7.42 2.86 -4.95
C LEU A 64 6.29 2.39 -5.87
N ASP A 65 5.08 2.30 -5.34
CA ASP A 65 3.85 1.98 -6.08
C ASP A 65 3.23 3.19 -6.80
N ARG A 66 3.87 4.36 -6.73
CA ARG A 66 3.42 5.65 -7.30
C ARG A 66 2.07 6.17 -6.79
N LEU A 67 1.56 5.62 -5.69
CA LEU A 67 0.34 6.07 -5.04
C LEU A 67 0.56 7.36 -4.25
N VAL A 68 1.78 7.62 -3.78
CA VAL A 68 2.13 8.82 -3.00
C VAL A 68 3.31 9.54 -3.67
N PRO A 69 3.45 10.88 -3.53
CA PRO A 69 4.56 11.62 -4.14
C PRO A 69 5.94 11.15 -3.67
N ILE A 70 6.93 11.19 -4.57
CA ILE A 70 8.33 10.80 -4.33
C ILE A 70 9.00 11.58 -3.18
N SER A 71 8.44 12.73 -2.80
CA SER A 71 8.91 13.53 -1.67
C SER A 71 8.90 12.77 -0.34
N PHE A 72 8.00 11.78 -0.15
CA PHE A 72 7.93 11.01 1.08
C PHE A 72 9.15 10.10 1.29
N SER A 73 9.75 9.60 0.21
CA SER A 73 11.01 8.84 0.26
C SER A 73 12.27 9.71 0.35
N ARG A 74 12.14 11.02 0.61
CA ARG A 74 13.30 11.90 0.71
C ARG A 74 14.04 11.69 2.03
N VAL A 75 15.28 11.25 1.92
CA VAL A 75 16.17 10.99 3.07
C VAL A 75 17.03 12.19 3.43
N MET A 76 17.35 12.34 4.72
CA MET A 76 18.34 13.33 5.18
C MET A 76 19.76 12.95 4.76
N PRO A 77 20.62 13.91 4.40
CA PRO A 77 21.96 13.63 3.89
C PRO A 77 22.92 12.99 4.90
N VAL A 78 22.70 13.21 6.21
CA VAL A 78 23.61 12.72 7.26
C VAL A 78 23.10 11.45 7.91
N LEU A 79 21.80 11.38 8.22
CA LEU A 79 21.20 10.30 9.00
C LEU A 79 20.50 9.24 8.14
N ASN A 80 20.37 9.47 6.82
CA ASN A 80 19.57 8.66 5.89
C ASN A 80 18.13 8.37 6.34
N ALA A 81 17.59 9.18 7.27
CA ALA A 81 16.24 9.00 7.79
C ALA A 81 15.19 9.68 6.89
N PRO A 82 14.05 9.04 6.60
CA PRO A 82 12.95 9.59 5.79
C PRO A 82 12.15 10.63 6.59
N TYR A 83 12.70 11.84 6.72
CA TYR A 83 12.17 12.88 7.59
C TYR A 83 10.77 13.37 7.19
N VAL A 84 10.44 13.35 5.90
CA VAL A 84 9.12 13.76 5.40
C VAL A 84 8.04 12.80 5.89
N SER A 85 8.29 11.50 5.82
CA SER A 85 7.38 10.48 6.34
C SER A 85 7.17 10.61 7.85
N VAL A 86 8.25 10.76 8.63
CA VAL A 86 8.16 10.95 10.09
C VAL A 86 7.36 12.20 10.44
N LEU A 87 7.67 13.34 9.82
CA LEU A 87 6.98 14.60 10.10
C LEU A 87 5.50 14.54 9.69
N SER A 88 5.20 13.90 8.57
CA SER A 88 3.81 13.69 8.14
C SER A 88 3.03 12.80 9.12
N PHE A 89 3.64 11.74 9.63
CA PHE A 89 3.02 10.86 10.62
C PHE A 89 2.69 11.62 11.90
N VAL A 90 3.66 12.37 12.44
CA VAL A 90 3.44 13.20 13.64
C VAL A 90 2.34 14.24 13.39
N ALA A 91 2.33 14.87 12.22
CA ALA A 91 1.28 15.81 11.85
C ALA A 91 -0.11 15.14 11.78
N PHE A 92 -0.23 13.97 11.13
CA PHE A 92 -1.50 13.24 11.04
C PHE A 92 -2.01 12.78 12.41
N VAL A 93 -1.13 12.25 13.27
CA VAL A 93 -1.48 11.88 14.65
C VAL A 93 -1.97 13.10 15.42
N GLY A 94 -1.25 14.23 15.31
CA GLY A 94 -1.64 15.49 15.95
C GLY A 94 -3.00 16.02 15.46
N ILE A 95 -3.26 15.95 14.14
CA ILE A 95 -4.53 16.38 13.55
C ILE A 95 -5.68 15.49 14.02
N ILE A 96 -5.51 14.16 14.02
CA ILE A 96 -6.54 13.22 14.49
C ILE A 96 -6.84 13.49 15.98
N TYR A 97 -5.81 13.61 16.81
CA TYR A 97 -5.99 13.87 18.24
C TYR A 97 -6.65 15.23 18.53
N ALA A 98 -6.30 16.27 17.76
CA ALA A 98 -6.92 17.59 17.89
C ALA A 98 -8.37 17.60 17.41
N SER A 99 -8.68 16.91 16.32
CA SER A 99 -10.03 16.87 15.74
C SER A 99 -11.02 16.04 16.55
N THR A 100 -10.56 15.09 17.37
CA THR A 100 -11.39 14.38 18.36
C THR A 100 -11.54 15.14 19.69
N GLY A 101 -11.16 16.42 19.74
CA GLY A 101 -11.29 17.24 20.95
C GLY A 101 -10.35 16.82 22.08
N ALA A 102 -9.21 16.21 21.76
CA ALA A 102 -8.24 15.69 22.72
C ALA A 102 -8.81 14.66 23.72
N GLN A 103 -9.85 13.92 23.31
CA GLN A 103 -10.45 12.86 24.12
C GLN A 103 -9.86 11.50 23.75
N LEU A 104 -9.22 10.85 24.73
CA LEU A 104 -8.58 9.55 24.52
C LEU A 104 -9.60 8.41 24.28
N SER A 105 -10.76 8.43 24.92
CA SER A 105 -11.78 7.38 24.75
C SER A 105 -12.25 7.31 23.29
N ILE A 106 -12.59 8.45 22.68
CA ILE A 106 -13.00 8.51 21.26
C ILE A 106 -11.92 7.90 20.35
N VAL A 107 -10.65 8.30 20.54
CA VAL A 107 -9.54 7.80 19.71
C VAL A 107 -9.33 6.29 19.90
N SER A 108 -9.42 5.80 21.12
CA SER A 108 -9.26 4.37 21.46
C SER A 108 -10.37 3.50 20.85
N GLU A 109 -11.61 3.98 20.90
CA GLU A 109 -12.76 3.26 20.35
C GLU A 109 -12.76 3.30 18.82
N MET A 110 -12.40 4.45 18.23
CA MET A 110 -12.14 4.54 16.79
C MET A 110 -11.03 3.59 16.33
N PHE A 111 -9.93 3.50 17.09
CA PHE A 111 -8.84 2.57 16.81
C PHE A 111 -9.34 1.11 16.75
N SER A 112 -10.26 0.73 17.65
CA SER A 112 -10.85 -0.61 17.67
C SER A 112 -11.62 -0.91 16.37
N LEU A 113 -12.40 0.04 15.86
CA LEU A 113 -13.11 -0.10 14.57
C LEU A 113 -12.13 -0.15 13.38
N VAL A 114 -11.14 0.74 13.34
CA VAL A 114 -10.10 0.75 12.28
C VAL A 114 -9.35 -0.58 12.26
N TRP A 115 -8.93 -1.06 13.43
CA TRP A 115 -8.20 -2.32 13.55
C TRP A 115 -9.03 -3.50 13.04
N LEU A 116 -10.33 -3.57 13.36
CA LEU A 116 -11.24 -4.60 12.85
C LEU A 116 -11.35 -4.55 11.32
N VAL A 117 -11.49 -3.37 10.72
CA VAL A 117 -11.56 -3.22 9.26
C VAL A 117 -10.24 -3.62 8.61
N VAL A 118 -9.10 -3.17 9.13
CA VAL A 118 -7.79 -3.55 8.59
C VAL A 118 -7.57 -5.06 8.71
N MET A 119 -7.92 -5.65 9.86
CA MET A 119 -7.82 -7.10 10.06
C MET A 119 -8.76 -7.89 9.14
N SER A 120 -9.91 -7.32 8.75
CA SER A 120 -10.83 -7.95 7.79
C SER A 120 -10.26 -8.06 6.38
N LEU A 121 -9.30 -7.20 6.01
CA LEU A 121 -8.65 -7.25 4.70
C LEU A 121 -7.83 -8.52 4.52
N PHE A 122 -7.31 -9.13 5.59
CA PHE A 122 -6.55 -10.39 5.50
C PHE A 122 -7.39 -11.59 5.02
N PRO A 123 -8.52 -11.96 5.67
CA PRO A 123 -9.37 -13.03 5.18
C PRO A 123 -10.00 -12.68 3.81
N LEU A 124 -10.31 -11.40 3.55
CA LEU A 124 -10.79 -10.97 2.24
C LEU A 124 -9.73 -11.16 1.15
N ALA A 125 -8.48 -10.76 1.39
CA ALA A 125 -7.37 -10.99 0.48
C ALA A 125 -7.12 -12.48 0.26
N LEU A 126 -7.18 -13.30 1.31
CA LEU A 126 -7.05 -14.75 1.20
C LEU A 126 -8.17 -15.37 0.36
N LEU A 127 -9.41 -14.87 0.50
CA LEU A 127 -10.55 -15.29 -0.32
C LEU A 127 -10.31 -14.93 -1.80
N LEU A 128 -9.92 -13.69 -2.10
CA LEU A 128 -9.60 -13.24 -3.45
C LEU A 128 -8.44 -14.02 -4.07
N LEU A 129 -7.39 -14.32 -3.30
CA LEU A 129 -6.28 -15.17 -3.75
C LEU A 129 -6.75 -16.59 -4.07
N LYS A 130 -7.63 -17.17 -3.25
CA LYS A 130 -8.20 -18.51 -3.50
C LYS A 130 -9.02 -18.56 -4.78
N LEU A 131 -9.77 -17.51 -5.10
CA LEU A 131 -10.62 -17.43 -6.30
C LEU A 131 -9.82 -17.10 -7.56
N ASN A 132 -8.94 -16.10 -7.50
CA ASN A 132 -8.29 -15.54 -8.70
C ASN A 132 -6.90 -16.14 -8.97
N ARG A 133 -6.22 -16.71 -7.97
CA ARG A 133 -4.80 -17.15 -8.07
C ARG A 133 -4.57 -18.56 -7.53
N GLY A 134 -5.26 -19.54 -8.10
CA GLY A 134 -5.18 -20.95 -7.68
C GLY A 134 -3.82 -21.65 -7.93
N ARG A 135 -2.95 -21.10 -8.80
CA ARG A 135 -1.68 -21.73 -9.21
C ARG A 135 -0.50 -21.46 -8.26
N LEU A 136 -0.65 -20.48 -7.37
CA LEU A 136 0.41 -20.12 -6.42
C LEU A 136 0.61 -21.24 -5.39
N PRO A 137 1.86 -21.68 -5.14
CA PRO A 137 2.14 -22.66 -4.09
C PRO A 137 1.78 -22.07 -2.71
N ARG A 138 1.14 -22.88 -1.86
CA ARG A 138 0.67 -22.45 -0.54
C ARG A 138 1.04 -23.47 0.52
N THR A 139 1.83 -23.00 1.49
CA THR A 139 2.21 -23.73 2.68
C THR A 139 2.15 -22.76 3.86
N PRO A 140 1.21 -22.91 4.83
CA PRO A 140 0.14 -23.89 4.98
C PRO A 140 -1.15 -23.58 4.19
N ASN A 141 -1.98 -24.59 3.95
CA ASN A 141 -3.30 -24.43 3.31
C ASN A 141 -4.41 -24.25 4.35
N THR A 142 -4.94 -23.03 4.48
CA THR A 142 -6.13 -22.77 5.32
C THR A 142 -7.40 -23.27 4.62
N PRO A 143 -8.30 -24.01 5.28
CA PRO A 143 -9.56 -24.45 4.67
C PRO A 143 -10.49 -23.26 4.37
N PHE A 144 -11.28 -23.38 3.30
CA PHE A 144 -12.19 -22.31 2.85
C PHE A 144 -13.22 -21.91 3.92
N CYS A 145 -13.73 -22.88 4.68
CA CYS A 145 -14.71 -22.64 5.74
C CYS A 145 -14.19 -21.73 6.86
N VAL A 146 -12.91 -21.84 7.23
CA VAL A 146 -12.31 -20.98 8.27
C VAL A 146 -12.25 -19.53 7.81
N VAL A 147 -11.96 -19.29 6.52
CA VAL A 147 -11.95 -17.94 5.94
C VAL A 147 -13.35 -17.33 5.95
N LEU A 148 -14.37 -18.09 5.55
CA LEU A 148 -15.76 -17.63 5.61
C LEU A 148 -16.22 -17.35 7.04
N PHE A 149 -15.90 -18.25 7.98
CA PHE A 149 -16.23 -18.07 9.39
C PHE A 149 -15.58 -16.79 9.95
N ALA A 150 -14.31 -16.54 9.63
CA ALA A 150 -13.62 -15.32 10.04
C ALA A 150 -14.32 -14.05 9.49
N LEU A 151 -14.76 -14.06 8.22
CA LEU A 151 -15.50 -12.93 7.63
C LEU A 151 -16.84 -12.70 8.34
N VAL A 152 -17.59 -13.76 8.65
CA VAL A 152 -18.85 -13.65 9.41
C VAL A 152 -18.59 -13.09 10.81
N LEU A 153 -17.56 -13.58 11.50
CA LEU A 153 -17.20 -13.11 12.83
C LEU A 153 -16.85 -11.61 12.83
N VAL A 154 -16.09 -11.15 11.84
CA VAL A 154 -15.78 -9.72 11.67
C VAL A 154 -17.06 -8.90 11.53
N VAL A 155 -18.02 -9.32 10.70
CA VAL A 155 -19.28 -8.58 10.51
C VAL A 155 -20.06 -8.50 11.83
N VAL A 156 -20.12 -9.60 12.59
CA VAL A 156 -20.81 -9.64 13.89
C VAL A 156 -20.15 -8.68 14.89
N VAL A 157 -18.82 -8.76 15.05
CA VAL A 157 -18.08 -7.91 15.99
C VAL A 157 -18.15 -6.44 15.58
N PHE A 158 -18.03 -6.14 14.28
CA PHE A 158 -18.16 -4.78 13.76
C PHE A 158 -19.55 -4.21 14.04
N THR A 159 -20.60 -4.97 13.73
CA THR A 159 -21.99 -4.55 14.00
C THR A 159 -22.23 -4.35 15.49
N GLY A 160 -21.68 -5.21 16.35
CA GLY A 160 -21.75 -5.06 17.80
C GLY A 160 -21.15 -3.73 18.28
N ASN A 161 -19.96 -3.37 17.79
CA ASN A 161 -19.33 -2.09 18.15
C ASN A 161 -20.14 -0.87 17.65
N VAL A 162 -20.73 -0.96 16.46
CA VAL A 162 -21.57 0.12 15.90
C VAL A 162 -22.86 0.31 16.70
N ILE A 163 -23.46 -0.78 17.23
CA ILE A 163 -24.67 -0.71 18.05
C ILE A 163 -24.38 -0.10 19.42
N ILE A 164 -23.22 -0.41 20.02
CA ILE A 164 -22.84 0.08 21.35
C ILE A 164 -22.70 1.61 21.32
N ASP A 165 -21.93 2.16 20.37
CA ASP A 165 -21.70 3.61 20.28
C ASP A 165 -21.78 4.14 18.83
N PRO A 166 -22.99 4.52 18.36
CA PRO A 166 -23.20 4.93 16.97
C PRO A 166 -22.54 6.28 16.61
N THR A 167 -22.32 7.16 17.59
CA THR A 167 -21.63 8.44 17.39
C THR A 167 -20.18 8.23 16.98
N ILE A 168 -19.49 7.27 17.60
CA ILE A 168 -18.09 6.95 17.34
C ILE A 168 -17.94 6.24 15.99
N SER A 169 -18.91 5.40 15.63
CA SER A 169 -19.01 4.88 14.25
C SER A 169 -19.11 6.01 13.22
N GLY A 170 -19.84 7.09 13.53
CA GLY A 170 -19.91 8.29 12.68
C GLY A 170 -18.54 8.96 12.47
N TYR A 171 -17.77 9.16 13.53
CA TYR A 171 -16.39 9.66 13.42
C TYR A 171 -15.54 8.72 12.55
N PHE A 172 -15.55 7.42 12.86
CA PHE A 172 -14.83 6.40 12.08
C PHE A 172 -15.18 6.46 10.59
N ALA A 173 -16.46 6.52 10.24
CA ALA A 173 -16.93 6.58 8.86
C ALA A 173 -16.43 7.85 8.15
N ALA A 174 -16.45 9.00 8.83
CA ALA A 174 -15.95 10.25 8.27
C ALA A 174 -14.46 10.18 7.93
N TYR A 175 -13.62 9.67 8.84
CA TYR A 175 -12.19 9.49 8.57
C TYR A 175 -11.92 8.41 7.51
N LEU A 176 -12.70 7.34 7.48
CA LEU A 176 -12.60 6.30 6.45
C LEU A 176 -12.89 6.89 5.07
N ILE A 177 -13.98 7.64 4.92
CA ILE A 177 -14.36 8.30 3.66
C ILE A 177 -13.26 9.30 3.25
N ALA A 178 -12.78 10.13 4.16
CA ALA A 178 -11.71 11.09 3.88
C ALA A 178 -10.43 10.39 3.40
N THR A 179 -10.07 9.28 4.04
CA THR A 179 -8.88 8.48 3.69
C THR A 179 -9.03 7.81 2.32
N VAL A 180 -10.18 7.16 2.06
CA VAL A 180 -10.47 6.53 0.76
C VAL A 180 -10.51 7.58 -0.35
N ALA A 181 -11.13 8.74 -0.11
CA ALA A 181 -11.16 9.84 -1.06
C ALA A 181 -9.75 10.37 -1.37
N PHE A 182 -8.90 10.52 -0.35
CA PHE A 182 -7.50 10.92 -0.52
C PHE A 182 -6.74 9.93 -1.41
N PHE A 183 -6.77 8.63 -1.10
CA PHE A 183 -6.06 7.62 -1.90
C PHE A 183 -6.64 7.47 -3.31
N SER A 184 -7.97 7.54 -3.47
CA SER A 184 -8.62 7.49 -4.79
C SER A 184 -8.20 8.68 -5.67
N THR A 185 -8.07 9.87 -5.07
CA THR A 185 -7.58 11.08 -5.75
C THR A 185 -6.12 10.90 -6.18
N MET A 186 -5.28 10.33 -5.31
CA MET A 186 -3.88 10.09 -5.64
C MET A 186 -3.69 9.03 -6.72
N GLN A 187 -4.50 7.97 -6.74
CA GLN A 187 -4.44 6.90 -7.75
C GLN A 187 -4.86 7.40 -9.14
N ASN A 188 -5.93 8.19 -9.23
CA ASN A 188 -6.46 8.71 -10.49
C ASN A 188 -5.87 10.08 -10.88
N LYS A 189 -4.66 10.41 -10.40
CA LYS A 189 -4.05 11.74 -10.56
C LYS A 189 -3.93 12.17 -12.01
N THR A 190 -3.59 11.29 -12.97
CA THR A 190 -3.52 11.71 -14.39
C THR A 190 -4.91 11.94 -14.98
N ARG A 191 -5.92 11.16 -14.57
CA ARG A 191 -7.32 11.41 -14.99
C ARG A 191 -7.83 12.76 -14.47
N ILE A 192 -7.56 13.07 -13.21
CA ILE A 192 -7.91 14.35 -12.58
C ILE A 192 -7.17 15.50 -13.27
N LEU A 193 -5.89 15.32 -13.57
CA LEU A 193 -5.08 16.32 -14.24
C LEU A 193 -5.55 16.60 -15.69
N LYS A 194 -5.97 15.56 -16.42
CA LYS A 194 -6.65 15.70 -17.72
C LYS A 194 -7.99 16.43 -17.59
N TRP A 195 -8.76 16.16 -16.54
CA TRP A 195 -10.02 16.86 -16.28
C TRP A 195 -9.79 18.35 -16.00
N PHE A 196 -8.81 18.69 -15.16
CA PHE A 196 -8.38 20.07 -14.93
C PHE A 196 -7.91 20.76 -16.21
N TYR A 197 -7.18 20.06 -17.07
CA TYR A 197 -6.79 20.59 -18.38
C TYR A 197 -8.01 20.86 -19.27
N GLY A 198 -8.97 19.95 -19.34
CA GLY A 198 -10.21 20.14 -20.12
C GLY A 198 -11.04 21.33 -19.62
N VAL A 199 -11.16 21.50 -18.30
CA VAL A 199 -11.79 22.68 -17.69
C VAL A 199 -11.03 23.95 -18.07
N TYR A 200 -9.69 23.96 -17.97
CA TYR A 200 -8.86 25.11 -18.33
C TYR A 200 -9.01 25.49 -19.82
N ASP A 201 -9.12 24.50 -20.71
CA ASP A 201 -9.33 24.71 -22.14
C ASP A 201 -10.72 25.31 -22.45
N GLN A 202 -11.75 24.89 -21.71
CA GLN A 202 -13.12 25.37 -21.90
C GLN A 202 -13.33 26.84 -21.45
N PHE A 203 -12.45 27.39 -20.60
CA PHE A 203 -12.53 28.77 -20.11
C PHE A 203 -11.45 29.69 -20.72
N PRO A 204 -11.73 30.38 -21.85
CA PRO A 204 -10.75 31.21 -22.54
C PRO A 204 -10.28 32.45 -21.74
N LEU A 205 -11.01 32.83 -20.68
CA LEU A 205 -10.62 33.90 -19.76
C LEU A 205 -9.38 33.54 -18.93
N LEU A 206 -9.21 32.25 -18.58
CA LEU A 206 -8.05 31.75 -17.84
C LEU A 206 -6.76 31.81 -18.67
N HIS A 207 -6.87 31.77 -20.00
CA HIS A 207 -5.72 31.95 -20.90
C HIS A 207 -5.22 33.40 -20.96
N ARG A 208 -6.10 34.38 -20.70
CA ARG A 208 -5.77 35.81 -20.77
C ARG A 208 -5.08 36.34 -19.53
N TRP A 209 -5.26 35.69 -18.37
CA TRP A 209 -4.71 36.17 -17.12
C TRP A 209 -3.23 35.75 -16.96
N SER A 210 -2.37 36.72 -16.63
CA SER A 210 -0.90 36.57 -16.50
C SER A 210 -0.49 35.38 -15.62
N LEU A 211 -1.21 35.16 -14.52
CA LEU A 211 -0.91 34.14 -13.53
C LEU A 211 -1.25 32.71 -14.01
N THR A 212 -2.29 32.55 -14.84
CA THR A 212 -2.82 31.24 -15.24
C THR A 212 -2.41 30.81 -16.65
N ARG A 213 -1.86 31.72 -17.46
CA ARG A 213 -1.39 31.44 -18.84
C ARG A 213 -0.39 30.27 -18.94
N THR A 214 0.42 30.05 -17.90
CA THR A 214 1.43 28.97 -17.88
C THR A 214 0.90 27.64 -17.34
N TRP A 215 -0.34 27.60 -16.82
CA TRP A 215 -0.88 26.42 -16.14
C TRP A 215 -1.13 25.28 -17.10
N GLY A 216 -1.67 25.55 -18.29
CA GLY A 216 -1.86 24.54 -19.33
C GLY A 216 -0.55 23.82 -19.68
N ALA A 217 0.52 24.58 -19.92
CA ALA A 217 1.85 24.01 -20.22
C ALA A 217 2.42 23.21 -19.04
N LYS A 218 2.27 23.69 -17.80
CA LYS A 218 2.71 22.97 -16.59
C LYS A 218 1.94 21.66 -16.42
N ILE A 219 0.63 21.68 -16.61
CA ILE A 219 -0.24 20.50 -16.50
C ILE A 219 0.15 19.44 -17.54
N VAL A 220 0.36 19.84 -18.79
CA VAL A 220 0.80 18.94 -19.87
C VAL A 220 2.19 18.38 -19.57
N ASN A 221 3.14 19.22 -19.14
CA ASN A 221 4.49 18.76 -18.80
C ASN A 221 4.49 17.80 -17.62
N LEU A 222 3.68 18.06 -16.59
CA LEU A 222 3.54 17.17 -15.44
C LEU A 222 2.91 15.83 -15.85
N THR A 223 1.88 15.86 -16.69
CA THR A 223 1.25 14.66 -17.26
C THR A 223 2.26 13.83 -18.07
N LYS A 224 3.05 14.48 -18.93
CA LYS A 224 4.10 13.82 -19.71
C LYS A 224 5.14 13.18 -18.79
N LEU A 225 5.63 13.93 -17.81
CA LEU A 225 6.62 13.43 -16.85
C LEU A 225 6.13 12.19 -16.09
N LEU A 226 4.86 12.19 -15.65
CA LEU A 226 4.27 11.04 -14.98
C LEU A 226 4.20 9.79 -15.87
N LYS A 227 3.88 9.98 -17.17
CA LYS A 227 3.76 8.89 -18.15
C LYS A 227 5.10 8.37 -18.67
N LEU A 228 6.18 9.12 -18.56
CA LEU A 228 7.51 8.73 -19.07
C LEU A 228 8.15 7.60 -18.28
N GLN A 229 7.74 7.37 -17.03
CA GLN A 229 8.34 6.34 -16.19
C GLN A 229 7.97 4.94 -16.72
N PRO A 230 8.94 4.16 -17.22
CA PRO A 230 8.66 2.91 -17.90
C PRO A 230 8.18 1.82 -16.93
N VAL A 231 7.43 0.88 -17.50
CA VAL A 231 6.95 -0.34 -16.83
C VAL A 231 7.58 -1.53 -17.53
N CYS A 232 7.93 -2.56 -16.76
CA CYS A 232 8.56 -3.77 -17.28
C CYS A 232 7.56 -4.94 -17.27
N ILE A 233 7.51 -5.70 -18.36
CA ILE A 233 6.74 -6.95 -18.45
C ILE A 233 7.75 -8.08 -18.66
N LEU A 234 7.80 -8.99 -17.69
CA LEU A 234 8.67 -10.16 -17.68
C LEU A 234 7.95 -11.33 -18.35
N VAL A 235 8.48 -11.79 -19.48
CA VAL A 235 7.80 -12.76 -20.33
C VAL A 235 8.65 -14.01 -20.56
N LYS A 236 8.00 -15.18 -20.51
CA LYS A 236 8.61 -16.47 -20.82
C LYS A 236 8.26 -17.01 -22.23
N THR A 237 7.10 -16.66 -22.77
CA THR A 237 6.56 -17.22 -24.04
C THR A 237 6.32 -16.11 -25.05
N ASP A 238 6.48 -16.40 -26.34
CA ASP A 238 6.20 -15.51 -27.47
C ASP A 238 4.73 -15.50 -27.91
N GLU A 239 3.82 -16.13 -27.17
CA GLU A 239 2.41 -16.21 -27.50
C GLU A 239 1.77 -14.81 -27.50
N ILE A 240 1.41 -14.33 -28.70
CA ILE A 240 0.88 -12.97 -28.90
C ILE A 240 -0.35 -12.67 -28.04
N ASN A 241 -1.23 -13.65 -27.82
CA ASN A 241 -2.43 -13.47 -27.02
C ASN A 241 -2.09 -13.12 -25.55
N ARG A 242 -1.09 -13.79 -24.97
CA ARG A 242 -0.64 -13.49 -23.60
C ARG A 242 0.01 -12.12 -23.52
N LEU A 243 0.89 -11.82 -24.47
CA LEU A 243 1.56 -10.52 -24.54
C LEU A 243 0.53 -9.37 -24.66
N PHE A 244 -0.46 -9.55 -25.53
CA PHE A 244 -1.55 -8.60 -25.73
C PHE A 244 -2.34 -8.36 -24.44
N HIS A 245 -2.75 -9.41 -23.74
CA HIS A 245 -3.45 -9.27 -22.46
C HIS A 245 -2.58 -8.65 -21.35
N MET A 246 -1.27 -8.91 -21.33
CA MET A 246 -0.36 -8.25 -20.38
C MET A 246 -0.25 -6.75 -20.65
N ILE A 247 -0.16 -6.33 -21.91
CA ILE A 247 -0.12 -4.91 -22.29
C ILE A 247 -1.47 -4.24 -21.99
N LEU A 248 -2.59 -4.90 -22.28
CA LEU A 248 -3.92 -4.40 -21.90
C LEU A 248 -4.03 -4.18 -20.40
N TYR A 249 -3.56 -5.13 -19.60
CA TYR A 249 -3.55 -4.98 -18.14
C TYR A 249 -2.73 -3.75 -17.71
N VAL A 250 -1.52 -3.57 -18.27
CA VAL A 250 -0.68 -2.41 -17.95
C VAL A 250 -1.36 -1.12 -18.38
N ARG A 251 -1.96 -1.07 -19.58
CA ARG A 251 -2.69 0.12 -20.06
C ARG A 251 -3.85 0.51 -19.15
N ASP A 252 -4.58 -0.49 -18.66
CA ASP A 252 -5.82 -0.25 -17.89
C ASP A 252 -5.54 0.06 -16.41
N ASN A 253 -4.40 -0.40 -15.86
CA ASN A 253 -4.07 -0.27 -14.43
C ASN A 253 -2.89 0.67 -14.13
N GLU A 254 -2.00 0.94 -15.09
CA GLU A 254 -0.80 1.76 -14.89
C GLU A 254 -0.79 3.01 -15.78
N GLU A 255 -0.46 4.16 -15.19
CA GLU A 255 -0.34 5.42 -15.93
C GLU A 255 1.05 5.54 -16.59
N THR A 256 1.33 4.72 -17.62
CA THR A 256 2.59 4.72 -18.39
C THR A 256 2.36 4.90 -19.89
N ALA A 257 3.33 5.49 -20.58
CA ALA A 257 3.43 5.52 -22.05
C ALA A 257 4.61 4.68 -22.58
N CYS A 258 5.40 4.07 -21.70
CA CYS A 258 6.56 3.27 -22.08
C CYS A 258 6.49 1.90 -21.40
N VAL A 259 6.50 0.84 -22.20
CA VAL A 259 6.52 -0.55 -21.73
C VAL A 259 7.75 -1.25 -22.28
N LYS A 260 8.47 -1.93 -21.41
CA LYS A 260 9.63 -2.75 -21.77
C LYS A 260 9.26 -4.22 -21.60
N ILE A 261 9.15 -4.93 -22.71
CA ILE A 261 9.04 -6.39 -22.71
C ILE A 261 10.44 -6.94 -22.46
N VAL A 262 10.62 -7.66 -21.36
CA VAL A 262 11.89 -8.26 -20.99
C VAL A 262 11.78 -9.77 -21.05
N HIS A 263 12.72 -10.38 -21.77
CA HIS A 263 12.86 -11.82 -21.83
C HIS A 263 14.26 -12.23 -21.36
N PHE A 264 14.30 -13.16 -20.42
CA PHE A 264 15.51 -13.80 -19.94
C PHE A 264 15.85 -14.96 -20.86
N VAL A 265 16.95 -14.82 -21.59
CA VAL A 265 17.44 -15.79 -22.55
C VAL A 265 18.21 -16.85 -21.79
N ASP A 266 17.65 -18.06 -21.78
CA ASP A 266 18.33 -19.24 -21.28
C ASP A 266 19.32 -19.75 -22.34
N GLU A 267 20.52 -20.14 -21.94
CA GLU A 267 21.58 -20.56 -22.87
C GLU A 267 21.18 -21.81 -23.69
N GLU A 268 20.28 -22.63 -23.15
CA GLU A 268 19.80 -23.86 -23.79
C GLU A 268 18.61 -23.65 -24.73
N LEU A 269 17.72 -22.70 -24.42
CA LEU A 269 16.46 -22.49 -25.15
C LEU A 269 16.53 -21.37 -26.19
N GLY A 270 17.52 -20.47 -26.07
CA GLY A 270 17.67 -19.33 -26.98
C GLY A 270 16.51 -18.34 -26.90
N VAL A 271 16.48 -17.39 -27.84
CA VAL A 271 15.41 -16.39 -27.96
C VAL A 271 14.26 -17.01 -28.77
N PRO A 272 13.00 -16.93 -28.31
CA PRO A 272 11.85 -17.36 -29.11
C PRO A 272 11.79 -16.61 -30.44
N SER A 273 11.62 -17.32 -31.56
CA SER A 273 11.79 -16.78 -32.90
C SER A 273 10.80 -15.65 -33.22
N GLU A 274 9.57 -15.73 -32.71
CA GLU A 274 8.51 -14.77 -33.02
C GLU A 274 8.43 -13.60 -32.03
N LEU A 275 9.21 -13.60 -30.95
CA LEU A 275 9.08 -12.59 -29.89
C LEU A 275 9.37 -11.18 -30.41
N GLU A 276 10.38 -11.02 -31.27
CA GLU A 276 10.74 -9.72 -31.85
C GLU A 276 9.66 -9.23 -32.83
N VAL A 277 9.12 -10.13 -33.65
CA VAL A 277 8.03 -9.81 -34.59
C VAL A 277 6.77 -9.42 -33.81
N ASN A 278 6.41 -10.21 -32.79
CA ASN A 278 5.24 -9.95 -31.97
C ASN A 278 5.36 -8.65 -31.18
N ALA A 279 6.55 -8.31 -30.67
CA ALA A 279 6.79 -7.02 -30.01
C ALA A 279 6.53 -5.84 -30.96
N ARG A 280 6.96 -5.92 -32.23
CA ARG A 280 6.69 -4.88 -33.24
C ARG A 280 5.21 -4.76 -33.59
N ILE A 281 4.52 -5.90 -33.75
CA ILE A 281 3.06 -5.91 -33.99
C ILE A 281 2.33 -5.24 -32.83
N LEU A 282 2.77 -5.48 -31.59
CA LEU A 282 2.16 -4.88 -30.41
C LEU A 282 2.43 -3.38 -30.32
N ASP A 283 3.64 -2.92 -30.67
CA ASP A 283 3.97 -1.48 -30.75
C ASP A 283 3.06 -0.76 -31.76
N GLU A 284 2.83 -1.36 -32.93
CA GLU A 284 1.88 -0.83 -33.93
C GLU A 284 0.41 -0.88 -33.46
N ALA A 285 0.03 -1.92 -32.72
CA ALA A 285 -1.34 -2.10 -32.22
C ALA A 285 -1.70 -1.13 -31.08
N PHE A 286 -0.71 -0.64 -30.32
CA PHE A 286 -0.90 0.25 -29.17
C PHE A 286 -0.17 1.59 -29.37
N PRO A 287 -0.64 2.48 -30.25
CA PRO A 287 0.06 3.74 -30.59
C PRO A 287 0.20 4.71 -29.42
N GLU A 288 -0.54 4.51 -28.32
CA GLU A 288 -0.45 5.31 -27.10
C GLU A 288 0.72 4.90 -26.19
N ILE A 289 1.31 3.72 -26.42
CA ILE A 289 2.34 3.10 -25.59
C ILE A 289 3.51 2.67 -26.48
N THR A 290 4.69 3.20 -26.23
CA THR A 290 5.92 2.72 -26.86
C THR A 290 6.36 1.41 -26.22
N ILE A 291 6.53 0.37 -27.04
CA ILE A 291 6.89 -0.98 -26.61
C ILE A 291 8.32 -1.31 -27.06
N ASP A 292 9.23 -1.44 -26.11
CA ASP A 292 10.61 -1.87 -26.37
C ASP A 292 10.80 -3.34 -25.99
N LEU A 293 11.52 -4.11 -26.81
CA LEU A 293 11.99 -5.45 -26.45
C LEU A 293 13.41 -5.40 -25.87
N VAL A 294 13.62 -6.01 -24.71
CA VAL A 294 14.92 -6.14 -24.04
C VAL A 294 15.22 -7.61 -23.80
N LEU A 295 16.31 -8.08 -24.37
CA LEU A 295 16.80 -9.45 -24.19
C LEU A 295 17.94 -9.44 -23.17
N VAL A 296 17.81 -10.25 -22.13
CA VAL A 296 18.79 -10.33 -21.03
C VAL A 296 19.34 -11.74 -21.00
N ALA A 297 20.65 -11.89 -21.18
CA ALA A 297 21.31 -13.19 -21.03
C ALA A 297 21.33 -13.62 -19.56
N GLY A 298 20.82 -14.81 -19.27
CA GLY A 298 20.85 -15.42 -17.94
C GLY A 298 19.51 -15.98 -17.49
N ALA A 299 19.54 -16.81 -16.44
CA ALA A 299 18.34 -17.45 -15.89
C ALA A 299 17.41 -16.47 -15.16
N PHE A 300 16.11 -16.77 -15.15
CA PHE A 300 15.12 -15.99 -14.41
C PHE A 300 15.18 -16.31 -12.90
N ASN A 301 15.93 -15.50 -12.15
CA ASN A 301 16.09 -15.62 -10.70
C ASN A 301 15.97 -14.24 -10.00
N PRO A 302 15.73 -14.19 -8.67
CA PRO A 302 15.59 -12.93 -7.94
C PRO A 302 16.79 -11.99 -8.05
N VAL A 303 18.01 -12.55 -8.10
CA VAL A 303 19.26 -11.77 -8.20
C VAL A 303 19.33 -11.03 -9.54
N ASN A 304 19.01 -11.71 -10.64
CA ASN A 304 19.02 -11.15 -11.98
C ASN A 304 17.88 -10.16 -12.19
N VAL A 305 16.71 -10.38 -11.57
CA VAL A 305 15.61 -9.40 -11.56
C VAL A 305 16.03 -8.14 -10.79
N ALA A 306 16.70 -8.27 -9.64
CA ALA A 306 17.22 -7.12 -8.91
C ALA A 306 18.32 -6.37 -9.69
N ALA A 307 19.22 -7.11 -10.36
CA ALA A 307 20.25 -6.53 -11.22
C ALA A 307 19.64 -5.78 -12.43
N LEU A 308 18.59 -6.35 -13.03
CA LEU A 308 17.81 -5.72 -14.10
C LEU A 308 17.14 -4.44 -13.60
N ALA A 309 16.52 -4.48 -12.43
CA ALA A 309 15.86 -3.32 -11.80
C ALA A 309 16.85 -2.16 -11.62
N HIS A 310 18.06 -2.46 -11.12
CA HIS A 310 19.11 -1.47 -10.98
C HIS A 310 19.59 -0.93 -12.33
N ARG A 311 19.81 -1.81 -13.32
CA ARG A 311 20.30 -1.42 -14.66
C ARG A 311 19.31 -0.56 -15.43
N LEU A 312 18.02 -0.88 -15.36
CA LEU A 312 16.96 -0.13 -16.03
C LEU A 312 16.46 1.07 -15.22
N SER A 313 16.87 1.21 -13.95
CA SER A 313 16.31 2.19 -13.01
C SER A 313 14.78 2.07 -12.89
N ILE A 314 14.28 0.84 -12.94
CA ILE A 314 12.86 0.50 -12.77
C ILE A 314 12.74 -0.31 -11.49
N PRO A 315 12.01 0.17 -10.46
CA PRO A 315 11.83 -0.61 -9.24
C PRO A 315 11.04 -1.90 -9.52
N PRO A 316 11.31 -3.00 -8.78
CA PRO A 316 10.60 -4.27 -8.94
C PRO A 316 9.07 -4.16 -8.85
N SER A 317 8.56 -3.18 -8.09
CA SER A 317 7.12 -2.87 -7.98
C SER A 317 6.46 -2.52 -9.33
N LEU A 318 7.24 -2.04 -10.31
CA LEU A 318 6.79 -1.71 -11.66
C LEU A 318 7.16 -2.80 -12.68
N MET A 319 7.55 -3.98 -12.20
CA MET A 319 7.78 -5.15 -13.03
C MET A 319 6.62 -6.12 -12.86
N PHE A 320 6.07 -6.56 -13.98
CA PHE A 320 4.93 -7.44 -14.03
C PHE A 320 5.33 -8.80 -14.59
N MET A 321 4.85 -9.87 -13.98
CA MET A 321 5.02 -11.23 -14.48
C MET A 321 3.70 -12.00 -14.45
N SER A 322 3.56 -13.02 -15.29
CA SER A 322 2.45 -13.95 -15.18
C SER A 322 2.54 -14.76 -13.88
N CYS A 323 1.40 -15.13 -13.29
CA CYS A 323 1.36 -15.98 -12.10
C CYS A 323 2.20 -17.27 -12.29
N PRO A 324 3.24 -17.50 -11.47
CA PRO A 324 4.07 -18.69 -11.60
C PRO A 324 3.28 -19.97 -11.28
N GLY A 325 3.71 -21.08 -11.86
CA GLY A 325 3.16 -22.40 -11.60
C GLY A 325 3.70 -23.03 -10.31
N PRO A 326 3.13 -24.17 -9.89
CA PRO A 326 3.51 -24.87 -8.65
C PRO A 326 4.94 -25.43 -8.68
N SER A 327 5.54 -25.58 -9.85
CA SER A 327 6.92 -26.07 -10.04
C SER A 327 7.98 -24.96 -9.97
N TYR A 328 7.58 -23.70 -9.73
CA TYR A 328 8.52 -22.59 -9.63
C TYR A 328 9.23 -22.59 -8.28
N GLN A 329 10.56 -22.42 -8.29
CA GLN A 329 11.42 -22.67 -7.14
C GLN A 329 11.48 -21.51 -6.14
N TYR A 330 11.20 -20.27 -6.59
CA TYR A 330 11.32 -19.07 -5.76
C TYR A 330 9.95 -18.57 -5.29
N ASN A 331 9.90 -17.96 -4.11
CA ASN A 331 8.67 -17.30 -3.68
C ASN A 331 8.46 -16.01 -4.48
N VAL A 332 7.20 -15.70 -4.80
CA VAL A 332 6.84 -14.45 -5.48
C VAL A 332 7.31 -13.21 -4.70
N ALA A 333 7.32 -13.30 -3.36
CA ALA A 333 7.81 -12.24 -2.49
C ALA A 333 9.29 -11.92 -2.72
N ASP A 334 10.12 -12.93 -3.03
CA ASP A 334 11.56 -12.76 -3.21
C ASP A 334 11.89 -11.98 -4.49
N LEU A 335 11.00 -12.04 -5.49
CA LEU A 335 11.14 -11.31 -6.74
C LEU A 335 10.77 -9.82 -6.60
N GLY A 336 9.90 -9.48 -5.65
CA GLY A 336 9.38 -8.12 -5.48
C GLY A 336 8.52 -7.62 -6.65
N THR A 337 8.14 -8.51 -7.59
CA THR A 337 7.39 -8.17 -8.80
C THR A 337 5.90 -8.39 -8.63
N ARG A 338 5.10 -7.68 -9.43
CA ARG A 338 3.65 -7.80 -9.43
C ARG A 338 3.20 -8.94 -10.33
N THR A 339 2.27 -9.76 -9.85
CA THR A 339 1.71 -10.87 -10.62
C THR A 339 0.44 -10.43 -11.35
N ILE A 340 0.39 -10.66 -12.66
CA ILE A 340 -0.80 -10.52 -13.49
C ILE A 340 -1.48 -11.88 -13.61
N THR A 341 -2.79 -11.89 -13.40
CA THR A 341 -3.68 -12.99 -13.76
C THR A 341 -4.29 -12.66 -15.10
N LEU A 342 -3.92 -13.44 -16.11
CA LEU A 342 -4.44 -13.35 -17.49
C LEU A 342 -5.67 -14.22 -17.65
#